data_AF-A0A7W0VRJ2-F1
#
_entry.id   AF-A0A7W0VRJ2-F1
#
_cell.length_a   1.000
_cell.length_b   1.000
_cell.length_c   1.000
_cell.angle_alpha   90.00
_cell.angle_beta   90.00
_cell.angle_gamma   90.00
#
_symmetry.space_group_name_H-M   'P 1'
#
loop_
_entity.id
_entity.type
_entity.pdbx_description
1 polymer ?
#
loop_
_entity_poly.entity_id
_entity_poly.type
_entity_poly.pdbx_seq_one_letter_code
_entity_poly.pdbx_strand_id
1 'polypeptide(L)'
;MKLTKEQVAAVVTEASQKMSDPNYSSVLVGGFVQTQTPVAQFISAHERELGGAESIVGVIFHCALIAQCYQRNGGKIRTLSYEDLDAAARGEPLARLEKAQLPIHEFIKANVESEDAQKLIAMIALAIDGMS
;
A
#
# COMPACT_ATOMS: atom_id res chain seq x y z
N MET A 1 -7.98 1.17 -12.48
CA MET A 1 -8.08 2.63 -12.77
C MET A 1 -6.68 3.23 -12.82
N LYS A 2 -6.36 4.13 -13.77
CA LYS A 2 -5.06 4.82 -13.79
C LYS A 2 -5.09 6.08 -12.93
N LEU A 3 -4.16 6.19 -11.98
CA LEU A 3 -3.99 7.36 -11.14
C LEU A 3 -3.01 8.34 -11.81
N THR A 4 -3.22 9.64 -11.62
CA THR A 4 -2.24 10.65 -12.04
C THR A 4 -1.25 10.95 -10.90
N LYS A 5 -0.13 11.60 -11.23
CA LYS A 5 0.84 12.03 -10.21
C LYS A 5 0.22 13.00 -9.21
N GLU A 6 -0.62 13.91 -9.68
CA GLU A 6 -1.31 14.90 -8.85
C GLU A 6 -2.27 14.24 -7.85
N GLN A 7 -2.98 13.19 -8.28
CA GLN A 7 -3.90 12.44 -7.42
C GLN A 7 -3.15 11.73 -6.27
N VAL A 8 -2.02 11.09 -6.58
CA VAL A 8 -1.17 10.45 -5.56
C VAL A 8 -0.55 11.51 -4.64
N ALA A 9 0.02 12.58 -5.21
CA ALA A 9 0.65 13.65 -4.46
C ALA A 9 -0.32 14.36 -3.50
N ALA A 10 -1.59 14.54 -3.89
CA ALA A 10 -2.62 15.12 -3.03
C ALA A 10 -2.84 14.29 -1.75
N VAL A 11 -2.94 12.97 -1.88
CA VAL A 11 -3.11 12.06 -0.72
C VAL A 11 -1.88 12.09 0.17
N VAL A 12 -0.69 12.03 -0.41
CA VAL A 12 0.58 12.03 0.35
C VAL A 12 0.78 13.36 1.07
N THR A 13 0.50 14.48 0.41
CA THR A 13 0.62 15.82 1.03
C THR A 13 -0.34 15.96 2.20
N GLU A 14 -1.58 15.51 2.05
CA GLU A 14 -2.56 15.54 3.14
C GLU A 14 -2.15 14.62 4.29
N ALA A 15 -1.66 13.41 3.99
CA ALA A 15 -1.17 12.49 5.00
C ALA A 15 -0.02 13.13 5.79
N SER A 16 0.96 13.73 5.11
CA SER A 16 2.08 14.45 5.74
C SER A 16 1.61 15.60 6.64
N GLN A 17 0.57 16.34 6.23
CA GLN A 17 -0.02 17.39 7.08
C GLN A 17 -0.68 16.81 8.33
N LYS A 18 -1.34 15.66 8.21
CA LYS A 18 -2.01 14.98 9.34
C LYS A 18 -1.07 14.23 10.26
N MET A 19 0.18 13.97 9.86
CA MET A 19 1.17 13.31 10.71
C MET A 19 1.52 14.08 11.98
N SER A 20 1.16 15.37 12.08
CA SER A 20 1.25 16.12 13.34
C SER A 20 0.23 15.65 14.39
N ASP A 21 -0.85 14.96 13.99
CA ASP A 21 -1.76 14.30 14.91
C ASP A 21 -1.17 12.94 15.32
N PRO A 22 -0.83 12.75 16.61
CA PRO A 22 -0.22 11.51 17.10
C PRO A 22 -1.10 10.26 16.91
N ASN A 23 -2.41 10.42 16.67
CA ASN A 23 -3.32 9.30 16.46
C ASN A 23 -3.56 8.97 14.98
N TYR A 24 -3.17 9.84 14.04
CA TYR A 24 -3.52 9.69 12.64
C TYR A 24 -3.02 8.37 12.04
N SER A 25 -1.75 8.03 12.28
CA SER A 25 -1.15 6.78 11.80
C SER A 25 -1.87 5.56 12.38
N SER A 26 -2.15 5.55 13.69
CA SER A 26 -2.86 4.48 14.38
C SER A 26 -4.27 4.27 13.84
N VAL A 27 -5.03 5.36 13.59
CA VAL A 27 -6.39 5.29 13.03
C VAL A 27 -6.34 4.78 11.58
N LEU A 28 -5.42 5.29 10.77
CA LEU A 28 -5.26 4.87 9.38
C LEU A 28 -4.92 3.38 9.27
N VAL A 29 -3.89 2.95 10.01
CA VAL A 29 -3.45 1.56 10.07
C VAL A 29 -4.59 0.67 10.60
N GLY A 30 -5.23 1.05 11.71
CA GLY A 30 -6.33 0.28 12.29
C GLY A 30 -7.51 0.10 11.34
N GLY A 31 -7.93 1.17 10.66
CA GLY A 31 -9.00 1.11 9.66
C GLY A 31 -8.65 0.21 8.47
N PHE A 32 -7.39 0.25 8.01
CA PHE A 32 -6.93 -0.65 6.95
C PHE A 32 -6.93 -2.11 7.41
N VAL A 33 -6.40 -2.42 8.60
CA VAL A 33 -6.39 -3.79 9.14
C VAL A 33 -7.82 -4.36 9.29
N GLN A 34 -8.77 -3.53 9.71
CA GLN A 34 -10.17 -3.96 9.83
C GLN A 34 -10.84 -4.25 8.49
N THR A 35 -10.52 -3.49 7.45
CA THR A 35 -11.16 -3.63 6.12
C THR A 35 -10.41 -4.58 5.18
N GLN A 36 -9.12 -4.79 5.42
CA GLN A 36 -8.20 -5.58 4.63
C GLN A 36 -7.48 -6.61 5.52
N THR A 37 -8.23 -7.30 6.38
CA THR A 37 -7.66 -8.28 7.34
C THR A 37 -6.77 -9.34 6.69
N PRO A 38 -7.11 -9.92 5.51
CA PRO A 38 -6.22 -10.88 4.86
C PRO A 38 -4.86 -10.27 4.46
N VAL A 39 -4.87 -9.01 4.00
CA VAL A 39 -3.63 -8.28 3.67
C VAL A 39 -2.80 -8.03 4.93
N ALA A 40 -3.43 -7.62 6.03
CA ALA A 40 -2.74 -7.39 7.29
C ALA A 40 -2.10 -8.69 7.83
N GLN A 41 -2.82 -9.81 7.79
CA GLN A 41 -2.30 -11.12 8.18
C GLN A 41 -1.13 -11.55 7.28
N PHE A 42 -1.25 -11.33 5.97
CA PHE A 42 -0.19 -11.62 5.01
C PHE A 42 1.07 -10.78 5.29
N ILE A 43 0.95 -9.48 5.51
CA ILE A 43 2.09 -8.61 5.86
C ILE A 43 2.74 -9.09 7.17
N SER A 44 1.94 -9.42 8.18
CA SER A 44 2.46 -9.92 9.46
C SER A 44 3.26 -11.22 9.32
N ALA A 45 2.94 -12.07 8.34
CA ALA A 45 3.73 -13.26 8.06
C ALA A 45 5.16 -12.96 7.58
N HIS A 46 5.41 -11.75 7.08
CA HIS A 46 6.72 -11.27 6.60
C HIS A 46 7.50 -10.49 7.69
N GLU A 47 7.08 -10.54 8.95
CA GLU A 47 7.68 -9.76 10.05
C GLU A 47 9.21 -9.83 10.09
N ARG A 48 9.75 -11.05 10.02
CA ARG A 48 11.20 -11.28 10.15
C ARG A 48 11.99 -10.67 9.00
N GLU A 49 11.44 -10.74 7.79
CA GLU A 49 12.05 -10.19 6.58
C GLU A 49 12.00 -8.66 6.59
N LEU A 50 10.96 -8.09 7.19
CA LEU A 50 10.79 -6.64 7.33
C LEU A 50 11.59 -6.03 8.48
N GLY A 51 12.23 -6.85 9.34
CA GLY A 51 13.01 -6.35 10.48
C GLY A 51 12.20 -6.09 11.75
N GLY A 52 11.00 -6.69 11.87
CA GLY A 52 10.19 -6.67 13.09
C GLY A 52 8.88 -5.89 13.00
N ALA A 53 8.16 -5.83 14.13
CA ALA A 53 6.81 -5.29 14.23
C ALA A 53 6.67 -3.81 13.81
N GLU A 54 7.64 -2.95 14.10
CA GLU A 54 7.58 -1.53 13.69
C GLU A 54 7.57 -1.36 12.17
N SER A 55 8.35 -2.17 11.45
CA SER A 55 8.39 -2.16 9.99
C SER A 55 7.07 -2.63 9.37
N ILE A 56 6.38 -3.58 10.01
CA ILE A 56 5.03 -4.01 9.58
C ILE A 56 4.07 -2.83 9.61
N VAL A 57 4.06 -2.04 10.69
CA VAL A 57 3.18 -0.88 10.80
C VAL A 57 3.45 0.12 9.67
N GLY A 58 4.73 0.36 9.36
CA GLY A 58 5.14 1.19 8.22
C GLY A 58 4.63 0.66 6.88
N VAL A 59 4.73 -0.64 6.62
CA VAL A 59 4.20 -1.27 5.40
C VAL A 59 2.68 -1.13 5.30
N ILE A 60 1.96 -1.41 6.39
CA ILE A 60 0.50 -1.28 6.42
C ILE A 60 0.08 0.17 6.18
N PHE A 61 0.78 1.13 6.79
CA PHE A 61 0.53 2.56 6.59
C PHE A 61 0.62 2.96 5.11
N HIS A 62 1.68 2.54 4.42
CA HIS A 62 1.85 2.83 2.99
C HIS A 62 0.78 2.14 2.13
N CYS A 63 0.41 0.89 2.44
CA CYS A 63 -0.68 0.21 1.76
C CYS A 63 -2.02 0.94 1.95
N ALA A 64 -2.26 1.48 3.14
CA ALA A 64 -3.45 2.27 3.44
C ALA A 64 -3.49 3.59 2.65
N LEU A 65 -2.36 4.29 2.50
CA LEU A 65 -2.28 5.48 1.64
C LEU A 65 -2.56 5.17 0.17
N ILE A 66 -2.00 4.07 -0.33
CA ILE A 66 -2.26 3.62 -1.71
C ILE A 66 -3.74 3.31 -1.89
N ALA A 67 -4.38 2.61 -0.94
CA ALA A 67 -5.81 2.36 -0.96
C ALA A 67 -6.63 3.66 -0.97
N GLN A 68 -6.25 4.66 -0.18
CA GLN A 68 -6.90 5.97 -0.22
C GLN A 68 -6.78 6.67 -1.57
N CYS A 69 -5.64 6.51 -2.27
CA CYS A 69 -5.47 7.06 -3.62
C CYS A 69 -6.53 6.51 -4.57
N TYR A 70 -6.80 5.21 -4.55
CA TYR A 70 -7.87 4.63 -5.39
C TYR A 70 -9.26 5.07 -4.91
N GLN A 71 -9.57 4.94 -3.62
CA GLN A 71 -10.90 5.25 -3.06
C GLN A 71 -11.34 6.69 -3.36
N ARG A 72 -10.44 7.66 -3.18
CA ARG A 72 -10.74 9.08 -3.39
C ARG A 72 -10.98 9.46 -4.84
N ASN A 73 -10.45 8.66 -5.77
CA ASN A 73 -10.54 8.92 -7.19
C ASN A 73 -11.57 8.02 -7.89
N GLY A 74 -12.49 7.41 -7.12
CA GLY A 74 -13.61 6.62 -7.64
C GLY A 74 -13.34 5.12 -7.76
N GLY A 75 -12.16 4.66 -7.36
CA GLY A 75 -11.81 3.25 -7.28
C GLY A 75 -12.58 2.55 -6.15
N LYS A 76 -13.10 1.35 -6.42
CA LYS A 76 -13.76 0.52 -5.41
C LYS A 76 -12.79 -0.56 -4.95
N ILE A 77 -12.43 -0.51 -3.67
CA ILE A 77 -11.56 -1.53 -3.07
C ILE A 77 -12.44 -2.48 -2.25
N ARG A 78 -12.70 -3.67 -2.77
CA ARG A 78 -13.23 -4.77 -1.95
C ARG A 78 -12.15 -5.31 -1.01
N THR A 79 -12.53 -6.12 -0.03
CA THR A 79 -11.54 -6.88 0.74
C THR A 79 -10.80 -7.85 -0.19
N LEU A 80 -9.47 -7.81 -0.16
CA LEU A 80 -8.59 -8.71 -0.90
C LEU A 80 -8.61 -10.12 -0.29
N SER A 81 -8.61 -11.15 -1.15
CA SER A 81 -8.44 -12.54 -0.77
C SER A 81 -6.97 -12.96 -0.85
N TYR A 82 -6.64 -14.13 -0.31
CA TYR A 82 -5.31 -14.72 -0.51
C TYR A 82 -5.04 -15.05 -1.98
N GLU A 83 -6.06 -15.41 -2.76
CA GLU A 83 -5.90 -15.65 -4.20
C GLU A 83 -5.51 -14.38 -4.96
N ASP A 84 -6.04 -13.22 -4.56
CA ASP A 84 -5.65 -11.93 -5.14
C ASP A 84 -4.17 -11.62 -4.84
N LEU A 85 -3.73 -11.90 -3.61
CA LEU A 85 -2.35 -11.71 -3.17
C LEU A 85 -1.40 -12.66 -3.91
N ASP A 86 -1.76 -13.94 -4.05
CA ASP A 86 -0.99 -14.94 -4.79
C ASP A 86 -0.87 -14.60 -6.27
N ALA A 87 -1.94 -14.07 -6.88
CA ALA A 87 -1.90 -13.60 -8.26
C ALA A 87 -0.97 -12.39 -8.41
N ALA A 88 -0.97 -11.48 -7.44
CA ALA A 88 -0.11 -10.31 -7.43
C ALA A 88 1.36 -10.65 -7.17
N ALA A 89 1.65 -11.69 -6.38
CA ALA A 89 3.00 -12.17 -6.06
C ALA A 89 3.79 -12.73 -7.25
N ARG A 90 3.16 -12.95 -8.41
CA ARG A 90 3.82 -13.56 -9.57
C ARG A 90 4.81 -12.61 -10.25
N GLY A 91 6.07 -13.02 -10.35
CA GLY A 91 7.13 -12.24 -11.04
C GLY A 91 7.54 -10.99 -10.27
N GLU A 92 8.25 -10.07 -10.93
CA GLU A 92 8.84 -8.89 -10.28
C GLU A 92 7.80 -7.78 -10.01
N PRO A 93 7.39 -7.53 -8.74
CA PRO A 93 6.27 -6.65 -8.44
C PRO A 93 6.57 -5.18 -8.75
N LEU A 94 7.79 -4.69 -8.50
CA LEU A 94 8.17 -3.31 -8.78
C LEU A 94 8.14 -2.99 -10.28
N ALA A 95 8.73 -3.85 -11.12
CA ALA A 95 8.73 -3.66 -12.56
C ALA A 95 7.32 -3.77 -13.17
N ARG A 96 6.47 -4.64 -12.61
CA ARG A 96 5.06 -4.75 -13.00
C ARG A 96 4.28 -3.50 -12.60
N LEU A 97 4.48 -3.00 -11.38
CA LEU A 97 3.82 -1.80 -10.89
C LEU A 97 4.26 -0.55 -11.63
N GLU A 98 5.53 -0.42 -12.01
CA GLU A 98 6.01 0.69 -12.83
C GLU A 98 5.20 0.80 -14.14
N LYS A 99 4.95 -0.33 -14.79
CA LYS A 99 4.15 -0.41 -16.04
C LYS A 99 2.66 -0.20 -15.79
N ALA A 100 2.14 -0.71 -14.68
CA ALA A 100 0.72 -0.66 -14.36
C ALA A 100 0.30 0.69 -13.75
N GLN A 101 1.10 1.27 -12.88
CA GLN A 101 0.76 2.45 -12.09
C GLN A 101 2.04 3.21 -11.69
N LEU A 102 2.69 3.83 -12.68
CA LEU A 102 3.94 4.57 -12.50
C LEU A 102 3.91 5.56 -11.31
N PRO A 103 2.84 6.35 -11.08
CA PRO A 103 2.81 7.28 -9.95
C PRO A 103 2.88 6.59 -8.57
N ILE A 104 2.29 5.41 -8.42
CA ILE A 104 2.36 4.65 -7.16
C ILE A 104 3.73 4.00 -7.02
N HIS A 105 4.33 3.51 -8.11
CA HIS A 105 5.70 3.03 -8.10
C HIS A 105 6.69 4.12 -7.66
N GLU A 106 6.61 5.32 -8.24
CA GLU A 106 7.46 6.46 -7.86
C GLU A 106 7.28 6.85 -6.38
N PHE A 107 6.03 6.85 -5.89
CA PHE A 107 5.73 7.08 -4.48
C PHE A 107 6.44 6.08 -3.56
N ILE A 108 6.34 4.77 -3.86
CA ILE A 108 6.99 3.73 -3.07
C ILE A 108 8.50 3.92 -3.05
N LYS A 109 9.12 4.15 -4.22
CA LYS A 109 10.57 4.37 -4.34
C LYS A 109 11.06 5.59 -3.56
N ALA A 110 10.24 6.63 -3.45
CA ALA A 110 10.60 7.86 -2.77
C ALA A 110 10.41 7.82 -1.24
N ASN A 111 9.54 6.96 -0.72
CA ASN A 111 9.10 7.00 0.69
C ASN A 111 9.46 5.74 1.50
N VAL A 112 9.89 4.66 0.85
CA VAL A 112 10.21 3.40 1.51
C VAL A 112 11.66 3.05 1.23
N GLU A 113 12.49 2.88 2.27
CA GLU A 113 13.93 2.63 2.08
C GLU A 113 14.24 1.15 1.80
N SER A 114 13.63 0.24 2.57
CA SER A 114 13.85 -1.21 2.42
C SER A 114 13.30 -1.72 1.11
N GLU A 115 14.14 -2.39 0.31
CA GLU A 115 13.73 -2.97 -0.97
C GLU A 115 12.69 -4.09 -0.78
N ASP A 116 12.79 -4.87 0.29
CA ASP A 116 11.83 -5.93 0.59
C ASP A 116 10.46 -5.34 0.96
N ALA A 117 10.45 -4.25 1.73
CA ALA A 117 9.23 -3.49 1.99
C ALA A 117 8.66 -2.87 0.70
N GLN A 118 9.51 -2.30 -0.18
CA GLN A 118 9.08 -1.78 -1.47
C GLN A 118 8.42 -2.87 -2.33
N LYS A 119 9.01 -4.07 -2.41
CA LYS A 119 8.47 -5.21 -3.17
C LYS A 119 7.13 -5.67 -2.62
N LEU A 120 7.02 -5.79 -1.29
CA LEU A 120 5.79 -6.21 -0.62
C LEU A 120 4.66 -5.18 -0.83
N ILE A 121 4.95 -3.89 -0.64
CA ILE A 121 3.97 -2.83 -0.87
C ILE A 121 3.57 -2.80 -2.35
N ALA A 122 4.52 -2.97 -3.28
CA ALA A 122 4.22 -2.98 -4.70
C ALA A 122 3.34 -4.16 -5.11
N MET A 123 3.55 -5.33 -4.52
CA MET A 123 2.70 -6.50 -4.70
C MET A 123 1.27 -6.22 -4.25
N ILE A 124 1.08 -5.65 -3.06
CA ILE A 124 -0.24 -5.31 -2.53
C ILE A 124 -0.90 -4.21 -3.39
N ALA A 125 -0.12 -3.22 -3.83
CA ALA A 125 -0.61 -2.18 -4.74
C ALA A 125 -1.10 -2.74 -6.08
N LEU A 126 -0.42 -3.76 -6.63
CA LEU A 126 -0.88 -4.48 -7.83
C LEU A 126 -2.18 -5.24 -7.59
N ALA A 127 -2.34 -5.84 -6.41
CA ALA A 127 -3.59 -6.50 -6.05
C ALA A 127 -4.76 -5.50 -5.97
N ILE A 128 -4.52 -4.31 -5.41
CA ILE A 128 -5.51 -3.22 -5.38
C ILE A 128 -5.80 -2.68 -6.79
N ASP A 129 -4.77 -2.47 -7.61
CA ASP A 129 -4.91 -1.95 -8.99
C ASP A 129 -5.71 -2.90 -9.87
N GLY A 130 -5.47 -4.22 -9.76
CA GLY A 130 -6.17 -5.24 -10.53
C GLY A 130 -7.68 -5.34 -10.23
N MET A 131 -8.14 -4.72 -9.14
CA MET A 131 -9.56 -4.65 -8.77
C MET A 131 -10.21 -3.29 -9.07
N SER A 132 -9.41 -2.25 -9.29
CA SER A 132 -9.86 -0.86 -9.42
C SER A 132 -10.05 -0.45 -10.88
#